data_AF-K7QVT9-F1
#
_entry.id   AF-K7QVT9-F1
#
_cell.length_a   1.000
_cell.length_b   1.000
_cell.length_c   1.000
_cell.angle_alpha   90.00
_cell.angle_beta   90.00
_cell.angle_gamma   90.00
#
_symmetry.space_group_name_H-M   'P 1'
#
loop_
_entity.id
_entity.type
_entity.pdbx_description
1 polymer ?
#
loop_
_entity_poly.entity_id
_entity_poly.type
_entity_poly.pdbx_seq_one_letter_code
_entity_poly.pdbx_strand_id
1 'polypeptide(L)' 'MRGKHLDRVRPPLTVRARALGVEPLEPGEETRMVRVRGPAHLFRVLEGLSPKERGEALGVGLRRLRYWWEPEEEEG' A
#
# COMPACT_ATOMS: atom_id res chain seq x y z
N MET A 1 15.00 -10.40 -27.59
CA MET A 1 14.01 -10.21 -26.50
C MET A 1 14.70 -9.56 -25.30
N ARG A 2 14.47 -8.26 -25.06
CA ARG A 2 14.99 -7.56 -23.86
C ARG A 2 14.20 -8.05 -22.64
N GLY A 3 14.88 -8.48 -21.57
CA GLY A 3 14.25 -8.77 -20.28
C GLY A 3 14.57 -10.11 -19.62
N LYS A 4 14.89 -11.18 -20.38
CA LYS A 4 15.10 -12.53 -19.82
C LYS A 4 16.29 -12.65 -18.84
N HIS A 5 17.22 -11.70 -18.86
CA HIS A 5 18.36 -11.65 -17.93
C HIS A 5 18.13 -10.71 -16.74
N LEU A 6 17.07 -9.90 -16.72
CA LEU A 6 16.87 -8.93 -15.64
C LEU A 6 16.57 -9.65 -14.33
N ASP A 7 15.76 -10.71 -14.33
CA ASP A 7 15.46 -11.48 -13.11
C ASP A 7 16.68 -12.21 -12.54
N ARG A 8 17.68 -12.50 -13.38
CA ARG A 8 18.94 -13.15 -12.96
C ARG A 8 19.94 -12.21 -12.31
N VAL A 9 19.87 -10.91 -12.59
CA VAL A 9 20.85 -9.90 -12.15
C VAL A 9 20.23 -8.91 -11.14
N ARG A 10 18.89 -8.84 -11.10
CA ARG A 10 18.17 -7.91 -10.24
C ARG A 10 18.25 -8.39 -8.78
N PRO A 11 18.72 -7.54 -7.84
CA PRO A 11 18.74 -7.90 -6.43
C PRO A 11 17.33 -8.23 -5.90
N PRO A 12 17.23 -9.02 -4.82
CA PRO A 12 15.95 -9.32 -4.17
C PRO A 12 15.11 -8.07 -3.90
N LEU A 13 13.78 -8.21 -3.91
CA LEU A 13 12.83 -7.09 -3.76
C LEU A 13 13.13 -6.26 -2.49
N THR A 14 13.43 -6.94 -1.39
CA THR A 14 13.79 -6.33 -0.09
C THR A 14 15.06 -5.48 -0.17
N VAL A 15 16.09 -5.97 -0.88
CA VAL A 15 17.35 -5.24 -1.10
C VAL A 15 17.11 -3.99 -1.93
N ARG A 16 16.27 -4.09 -2.96
CA ARG A 16 15.89 -2.94 -3.81
C ARG A 16 15.04 -1.93 -3.05
N ALA A 17 14.05 -2.38 -2.29
CA ALA A 17 13.19 -1.52 -1.49
C ALA A 17 14.00 -0.75 -0.44
N ARG A 18 14.90 -1.44 0.26
CA ARG A 18 15.85 -0.83 1.20
C ARG A 18 16.76 0.21 0.54
N ALA A 19 17.30 -0.08 -0.64
CA ALA A 19 18.13 0.88 -1.40
C ALA A 19 17.34 2.13 -1.85
N LEU A 20 16.03 2.00 -2.03
CA LEU A 20 15.12 3.09 -2.38
C LEU A 20 14.49 3.77 -1.14
N GLY A 21 14.83 3.31 0.07
CA GLY A 21 14.26 3.85 1.32
C GLY A 21 12.76 3.62 1.47
N VAL A 22 12.21 2.60 0.81
CA VAL A 22 10.78 2.26 0.86
C VAL A 22 10.57 0.86 1.43
N GLU A 23 9.42 0.64 2.05
CA GLU A 23 8.98 -0.70 2.46
C GLU A 23 8.37 -1.42 1.25
N PRO A 24 8.75 -2.69 0.98
CA PRO A 24 8.08 -3.49 -0.02
C PRO A 24 6.66 -3.84 0.43
N LEU A 25 5.74 -4.02 -0.52
CA LEU A 25 4.41 -4.53 -0.24
C LEU A 25 4.51 -5.97 0.32
N GLU A 26 3.73 -6.26 1.36
CA GLU A 26 3.54 -7.59 1.90
C GLU A 26 2.58 -8.43 1.03
N PRO A 27 2.59 -9.77 1.14
CA PRO A 27 1.60 -10.60 0.47
C PRO A 27 0.17 -10.17 0.82
N GLY A 28 -0.63 -9.86 -0.20
CA GLY A 28 -2.00 -9.36 -0.02
C GLY A 28 -2.14 -7.83 0.03
N GLU A 29 -1.04 -7.09 0.11
CA GLU A 29 -1.10 -5.62 0.03
C GLU A 29 -1.17 -5.13 -1.43
N GLU A 30 -2.00 -4.12 -1.65
CA GLU A 30 -2.12 -3.43 -2.93
C GLU A 30 -1.99 -1.92 -2.73
N THR A 31 -1.26 -1.24 -3.63
CA THR A 31 -1.28 0.22 -3.72
C THR A 31 -2.00 0.66 -4.98
N ARG A 32 -3.08 1.45 -4.84
CA ARG A 32 -3.86 1.98 -5.98
C ARG A 32 -4.23 3.43 -5.78
N MET A 33 -4.45 4.12 -6.90
CA MET A 33 -5.06 5.45 -6.89
C MET A 33 -6.57 5.35 -6.81
N VAL A 34 -7.16 5.90 -5.74
CA VAL A 34 -8.61 6.01 -5.53
C VAL A 34 -8.98 7.49 -5.50
N ARG A 35 -9.98 7.91 -6.28
CA ARG A 35 -10.46 9.30 -6.29
C ARG A 35 -11.40 9.53 -5.11
N VAL A 36 -11.03 10.44 -4.21
CA VAL A 36 -11.83 10.81 -3.03
C VAL A 36 -12.21 12.28 -3.10
N ARG A 37 -13.42 12.64 -2.62
CA ARG A 37 -13.85 14.02 -2.43
C ARG A 37 -13.79 14.36 -0.95
N GLY A 38 -13.26 15.53 -0.62
CA GLY A 38 -13.13 15.98 0.76
C GLY A 38 -12.67 17.42 0.86
N PRO A 39 -12.62 17.97 2.09
CA PRO A 39 -12.12 19.31 2.31
C PRO A 39 -10.61 19.42 2.03
N ALA A 40 -10.13 20.57 1.58
CA ALA A 40 -8.72 20.75 1.18
C ALA A 40 -7.70 20.40 2.28
N HIS A 41 -8.03 20.66 3.55
CA HIS A 41 -7.14 20.36 4.68
C HIS A 41 -6.93 18.85 4.90
N LEU A 42 -7.90 18.00 4.51
CA LEU A 42 -7.75 16.55 4.57
C LEU A 42 -6.58 16.09 3.71
N PHE A 43 -6.48 16.60 2.48
CA PHE A 43 -5.42 16.21 1.55
C PHE A 43 -4.04 16.63 2.03
N ARG A 44 -3.91 17.80 2.67
CA ARG A 44 -2.64 18.22 3.30
C ARG A 44 -2.18 17.26 4.40
N VAL A 45 -3.12 16.74 5.19
CA VAL A 45 -2.81 15.73 6.21
C VAL A 45 -2.38 14.42 5.53
N LEU A 46 -3.11 13.96 4.52
CA LEU A 46 -2.80 12.72 3.79
C LEU A 46 -1.45 12.78 3.05
N GLU A 47 -1.06 13.94 2.54
CA GLU A 47 0.25 14.16 1.89
C GLU A 47 1.42 14.00 2.87
N GLY A 48 1.19 14.33 4.15
CA GLY A 48 2.20 14.16 5.21
C GLY A 48 2.33 12.73 5.74
N LEU A 49 1.38 11.84 5.43
CA LEU A 49 1.40 10.44 5.84
C LEU A 49 2.12 9.57 4.80
N SER A 50 2.77 8.51 5.28
CA SER A 50 3.26 7.42 4.44
C SER A 50 2.09 6.67 3.76
N PRO A 51 2.35 5.91 2.67
CA PRO A 51 1.33 5.05 2.07
C PRO A 51 0.66 4.10 3.08
N LYS A 52 1.43 3.54 4.02
CA LYS A 52 0.95 2.61 5.05
C LYS A 52 0.01 3.30 6.03
N GLU A 53 0.43 4.42 6.61
CA GLU A 53 -0.41 5.21 7.53
C GLU A 53 -1.71 5.69 6.87
N ARG A 54 -1.67 6.04 5.57
CA ARG A 54 -2.89 6.35 4.81
C ARG A 54 -3.84 5.16 4.74
N GLY A 55 -3.32 3.97 4.47
CA GLY A 55 -4.10 2.72 4.45
C GLY A 55 -4.73 2.42 5.81
N GLU A 56 -3.94 2.54 6.89
CA GLU A 56 -4.41 2.36 8.27
C GLU A 56 -5.53 3.35 8.64
N ALA A 57 -5.32 4.64 8.38
CA ALA A 57 -6.30 5.68 8.66
C ALA A 57 -7.61 5.46 7.88
N LEU A 58 -7.51 5.09 6.60
CA LEU A 58 -8.67 4.76 5.77
C LEU A 58 -9.39 3.53 6.32
N GLY A 59 -8.67 2.46 6.67
CA GLY A 59 -9.23 1.23 7.23
C GLY A 59 -9.98 1.45 8.54
N VAL A 60 -9.43 2.27 9.44
CA VAL A 60 -10.12 2.68 10.68
C VAL A 60 -11.45 3.38 10.37
N GLY A 61 -11.45 4.34 9.44
CA GLY A 61 -12.66 5.04 9.01
C GLY A 61 -13.71 4.11 8.41
N LEU A 62 -13.30 3.21 7.51
CA LEU A 62 -14.21 2.26 6.85
C LEU A 62 -14.81 1.25 7.83
N ARG A 63 -14.00 0.71 8.76
CA ARG A 63 -14.50 -0.17 9.84
C ARG A 63 -15.50 0.56 10.73
N ARG A 64 -15.20 1.80 11.12
CA ARG A 64 -16.08 2.63 11.96
C ARG A 64 -17.44 2.90 11.31
N LEU A 65 -17.46 3.01 10.00
CA LEU A 65 -18.66 3.23 9.18
C LEU A 65 -19.31 1.94 8.69
N ARG A 66 -18.80 0.75 9.07
CA ARG A 66 -19.29 -0.56 8.64
C ARG A 66 -19.25 -0.80 7.13
N TYR A 67 -18.38 -0.09 6.41
CA TYR A 67 -18.13 -0.32 4.97
C TYR A 67 -17.03 -1.34 4.72
N TRP A 68 -16.33 -1.78 5.77
CA TRP A 68 -15.31 -2.82 5.71
C TRP A 68 -15.44 -3.74 6.92
N TRP A 69 -15.42 -5.03 6.67
CA TRP A 69 -15.19 -6.08 7.66
C TRP A 69 -13.95 -6.85 7.22
N GLU A 70 -13.16 -7.31 8.19
CA GLU A 70 -12.05 -8.21 7.91
C GLU A 70 -12.65 -9.49 7.31
N PRO A 71 -12.22 -9.93 6.11
CA PRO A 71 -12.66 -11.22 5.61
C PRO A 71 -12.26 -12.30 6.61
N GLU A 72 -13.18 -13.20 6.96
CA GLU A 72 -12.82 -14.41 7.71
C GLU A 72 -11.70 -15.10 6.95
N GLU A 73 -10.60 -15.42 7.64
CA GLU A 73 -9.49 -16.17 7.04
C GLU A 73 -10.10 -17.42 6.39
N GLU A 74 -10.09 -17.48 5.05
CA GLU A 74 -10.29 -18.76 4.37
C GLU A 74 -9.07 -19.60 4.76
N GLU A 75 -9.26 -20.46 5.76
CA GLU A 75 -8.34 -21.55 6.10
C GLU A 75 -8.07 -22.34 4.81
N GLY A 76 -6.88 -22.12 4.24
CA GLY A 76 -6.34 -22.86 3.10
C GLY A 76 -5.52 -24.05 3.54
#